data_AF-C5L971-F1
#
_entry.id   AF-C5L971-F1
#
_cell.length_a   1.000
_cell.length_b   1.000
_cell.length_c   1.000
_cell.angle_alpha   90.00
_cell.angle_beta   90.00
_cell.angle_gamma   90.00
#
_symmetry.space_group_name_H-M   'P 1'
#
loop_
_entity.id
_entity.type
_entity.pdbx_description
1 polymer ?
#
loop_
_entity_poly.entity_id
_entity_poly.type
_entity_poly.pdbx_seq_one_letter_code
_entity_poly.pdbx_strand_id
1 'polypeptide(L)'
;MPATTIAYTRHDDDDWTDITEPITEACSSMGLGQLVHGEDYSPFEAMSAIELMQPKMDVGLQTPANLEKVIDTIGDLSDADAKYVADGMLAMMYLYFNGNTTLQTVWSCLLCHHLDAVRHAGLKYFLNLALRCSGLARDIMLESDVIADEDAPLALLGADLEPKKLPAVTDCLGGRIALLEELEEMLECVKNSKNEGCKKTVVDEMRRKGGSSLIDCLMPVLIIMTCLQDRPAKYLR
;
A
#
# COMPACT_ATOMS: atom_id res chain seq x y z
N MET A 1 -10.47 32.23 -6.31
CA MET A 1 -9.49 31.29 -6.88
C MET A 1 -9.96 30.95 -8.28
N PRO A 2 -9.16 31.12 -9.33
CA PRO A 2 -9.60 30.74 -10.67
C PRO A 2 -9.71 29.21 -10.73
N ALA A 3 -10.83 28.71 -11.25
CA ALA A 3 -11.05 27.29 -11.47
C ALA A 3 -10.04 26.79 -12.51
N THR A 4 -9.11 25.93 -12.09
CA THR A 4 -8.23 25.21 -13.01
C THR A 4 -9.09 24.26 -13.84
N THR A 5 -9.39 24.63 -15.08
CA THR A 5 -10.04 23.75 -16.04
C THR A 5 -9.08 22.61 -16.38
N ILE A 6 -9.32 21.43 -15.81
CA ILE A 6 -8.64 20.21 -16.22
C ILE A 6 -9.17 19.87 -17.62
N ALA A 7 -8.29 19.96 -18.62
CA ALA A 7 -8.63 19.60 -20.00
C ALA A 7 -8.69 18.07 -20.11
N TYR A 8 -9.90 17.50 -20.12
CA TYR A 8 -10.10 16.11 -20.51
C TYR A 8 -9.75 15.98 -21.99
N THR A 9 -8.74 15.20 -22.34
CA THR A 9 -8.50 14.79 -23.73
C THR A 9 -9.65 13.90 -24.15
N ARG A 10 -10.60 14.43 -24.92
CA ARG A 10 -11.61 13.61 -25.62
C ARG A 10 -10.86 12.57 -26.43
N HIS A 11 -11.15 11.30 -26.20
CA HIS A 11 -10.83 10.28 -27.20
C HIS A 11 -11.67 10.59 -28.43
N ASP A 12 -11.03 10.90 -29.55
CA ASP A 12 -11.65 11.31 -30.81
C ASP A 12 -12.26 10.14 -31.62
N ASP A 13 -12.66 9.06 -30.95
CA ASP A 13 -13.32 7.91 -31.59
C ASP A 13 -14.70 7.65 -30.94
N ASP A 14 -15.73 7.61 -31.80
CA ASP A 14 -17.17 7.37 -31.61
C ASP A 14 -18.11 8.55 -31.25
N ASP A 15 -19.32 8.46 -31.82
CA ASP A 15 -20.36 9.47 -32.04
C ASP A 15 -21.07 9.93 -30.73
N TRP A 16 -20.37 10.67 -29.87
CA TRP A 16 -20.95 11.19 -28.61
C TRP A 16 -21.96 12.32 -28.87
N THR A 17 -23.22 12.11 -28.49
CA THR A 17 -24.27 13.15 -28.51
C THR A 17 -24.43 13.77 -27.12
N ASP A 18 -24.45 15.09 -27.03
CA ASP A 18 -24.73 15.80 -25.77
C ASP A 18 -26.22 15.67 -25.38
N ILE A 19 -26.47 15.20 -24.17
CA ILE A 19 -27.80 14.97 -23.60
C ILE A 19 -28.07 15.84 -22.35
N THR A 20 -27.23 16.85 -22.09
CA THR A 20 -27.34 17.71 -20.90
C THR A 20 -28.69 18.43 -20.81
N GLU A 21 -29.15 19.01 -21.93
CA GLU A 21 -30.43 19.72 -22.00
C GLU A 21 -31.63 18.78 -21.74
N PRO A 22 -31.78 17.64 -22.44
CA PRO A 22 -32.84 16.67 -22.15
C PRO A 22 -32.90 16.21 -20.70
N ILE A 23 -31.75 15.94 -20.07
CA ILE A 23 -31.69 15.50 -18.66
C ILE A 23 -32.14 16.63 -17.73
N THR A 24 -31.67 17.86 -17.96
CA THR A 24 -31.98 19.01 -17.10
C THR A 24 -33.47 19.36 -17.16
N GLU A 25 -34.09 19.27 -18.34
CA GLU A 25 -35.53 19.45 -18.52
C GLU A 25 -36.33 18.37 -17.77
N ALA A 26 -35.95 17.09 -17.92
CA ALA A 26 -36.57 15.98 -17.21
C ALA A 26 -36.49 16.15 -15.69
N CYS A 27 -35.32 16.51 -15.16
CA CYS A 27 -35.14 16.78 -13.73
C CYS A 27 -36.00 17.95 -13.23
N SER A 28 -36.18 18.99 -14.04
CA SER A 28 -37.00 20.16 -13.68
C SER A 28 -38.50 19.82 -13.56
N SER A 29 -38.95 18.75 -14.23
CA SER A 29 -40.33 18.24 -14.13
C SER A 29 -40.59 17.37 -12.89
N MET A 30 -39.53 16.97 -12.15
CA MET A 30 -39.65 16.11 -10.98
C MET A 30 -40.16 16.87 -9.76
N GLY A 31 -41.06 16.24 -9.01
CA GLY A 31 -41.55 16.72 -7.72
C GLY A 31 -40.52 16.53 -6.59
N LEU A 32 -40.66 17.33 -5.54
CA LEU A 32 -39.78 17.27 -4.38
C LEU A 32 -39.90 15.91 -3.69
N GLY A 33 -38.78 15.22 -3.50
CA GLY A 33 -38.73 13.87 -2.93
C GLY A 33 -38.93 12.73 -3.93
N GLN A 34 -39.07 13.02 -5.23
CA GLN A 34 -39.04 11.98 -6.26
C GLN A 34 -37.61 11.61 -6.64
N LEU A 35 -37.40 10.32 -6.95
CA LEU A 35 -36.11 9.76 -7.36
C LEU A 35 -36.37 8.80 -8.54
N VAL A 36 -35.64 8.99 -9.63
CA VAL A 36 -35.64 8.04 -10.74
C VAL A 36 -34.50 7.05 -10.50
N HIS A 37 -34.84 5.76 -10.44
CA HIS A 37 -33.88 4.68 -10.21
C HIS A 37 -34.32 3.39 -10.89
N GLY A 38 -33.40 2.44 -11.06
CA GLY A 38 -33.72 1.10 -11.57
C GLY A 38 -34.56 0.28 -10.56
N GLU A 39 -35.22 -0.77 -11.03
CA GLU A 39 -36.11 -1.60 -10.18
C GLU A 39 -35.38 -2.22 -8.98
N ASP A 40 -34.11 -2.57 -9.13
CA ASP A 40 -33.29 -3.20 -8.09
C ASP A 40 -32.52 -2.22 -7.19
N TYR A 41 -32.71 -0.91 -7.38
CA TYR A 41 -31.96 0.09 -6.62
C TYR A 41 -32.43 0.19 -5.17
N SER A 42 -31.47 0.17 -4.24
CA SER A 42 -31.69 0.43 -2.82
C SER A 42 -30.95 1.70 -2.38
N PRO A 43 -31.61 2.67 -1.73
CA PRO A 43 -30.95 3.84 -1.16
C PRO A 43 -29.84 3.50 -0.16
N PHE A 44 -29.85 2.29 0.42
CA PHE A 44 -28.79 1.83 1.31
C PHE A 44 -27.45 1.69 0.57
N GLU A 45 -27.46 1.32 -0.71
CA GLU A 45 -26.24 1.23 -1.52
C GLU A 45 -25.65 2.61 -1.81
N ALA A 46 -26.50 3.63 -1.94
CA ALA A 46 -26.04 5.00 -2.14
C ALA A 46 -25.36 5.61 -0.89
N MET A 47 -25.52 5.02 0.30
CA MET A 47 -24.87 5.52 1.51
C MET A 47 -23.34 5.36 1.51
N SER A 48 -22.80 4.45 0.70
CA SER A 48 -21.36 4.27 0.50
C SER A 48 -20.82 4.99 -0.73
N ALA A 49 -21.68 5.70 -1.47
CA ALA A 49 -21.28 6.41 -2.68
C ALA A 49 -20.31 7.56 -2.37
N ILE A 50 -19.34 7.75 -3.26
CA ILE A 50 -18.38 8.85 -3.19
C ILE A 50 -19.04 10.09 -3.80
N GLU A 51 -19.04 11.20 -3.06
CA GLU A 51 -19.53 12.50 -3.53
C GLU A 51 -18.38 13.29 -4.16
N LEU A 52 -18.49 13.61 -5.45
CA LEU A 52 -17.51 14.42 -6.17
C LEU A 52 -17.48 15.86 -5.63
N MET A 53 -16.31 16.49 -5.68
CA MET A 53 -16.07 17.85 -5.19
C MET A 53 -16.24 18.05 -3.68
N GLN A 54 -16.44 16.98 -2.90
CA GLN A 54 -16.43 17.04 -1.43
C GLN A 54 -15.03 16.81 -0.88
N PRO A 55 -14.41 17.75 -0.14
CA PRO A 55 -13.02 17.63 0.33
C PRO A 55 -12.69 16.41 1.20
N LYS A 56 -13.71 15.77 1.80
CA LYS A 56 -13.55 14.58 2.66
C LYS A 56 -13.85 13.26 1.97
N MET A 57 -14.59 13.29 0.85
CA MET A 57 -15.04 12.10 0.12
C MET A 57 -14.30 11.97 -1.21
N ASP A 58 -13.97 13.10 -1.84
CA ASP A 58 -13.28 13.18 -3.12
C ASP A 58 -11.77 13.34 -2.92
N VAL A 59 -11.06 12.21 -3.01
CA VAL A 59 -9.59 12.16 -3.00
C VAL A 59 -8.97 12.89 -4.19
N GLY A 60 -9.68 13.03 -5.31
CA GLY A 60 -9.21 13.73 -6.51
C GLY A 60 -9.14 15.25 -6.35
N LEU A 61 -9.90 15.80 -5.40
CA LEU A 61 -9.86 17.23 -5.08
C LEU A 61 -8.55 17.65 -4.41
N GLN A 62 -7.91 16.73 -3.68
CA GLN A 62 -6.63 16.94 -3.01
C GLN A 62 -5.50 16.33 -3.85
N THR A 63 -5.17 16.96 -4.98
CA THR A 63 -3.96 16.59 -5.72
C THR A 63 -2.73 17.18 -5.01
N PRO A 64 -1.82 16.37 -4.44
CA PRO A 64 -0.60 16.91 -3.87
C PRO A 64 0.23 17.53 -4.99
N ALA A 65 0.53 18.82 -4.87
CA ALA A 65 1.37 19.52 -5.82
C ALA A 65 2.76 18.85 -5.85
N ASN A 66 3.22 18.49 -7.05
CA ASN A 66 4.58 18.03 -7.40
C ASN A 66 4.90 16.53 -7.32
N LEU A 67 3.93 15.61 -7.32
CA LEU A 67 4.23 14.16 -7.36
C LEU A 67 5.23 13.79 -8.49
N GLU A 68 5.01 14.31 -9.70
CA GLU A 68 5.86 14.08 -10.87
C GLU A 68 7.30 14.56 -10.67
N LYS A 69 7.50 15.74 -10.06
CA LYS A 69 8.85 16.27 -9.78
C LYS A 69 9.58 15.47 -8.72
N VAL A 70 8.84 14.92 -7.75
CA VAL A 70 9.43 14.04 -6.72
C VAL A 70 9.90 12.74 -7.38
N ILE A 71 9.13 12.16 -8.30
CA ILE A 71 9.49 10.94 -9.04
C ILE A 71 10.83 11.09 -9.80
N ASP A 72 11.07 12.24 -10.43
CA ASP A 72 12.34 12.50 -11.13
C ASP A 72 13.56 12.60 -10.20
N THR A 73 13.34 12.96 -8.93
CA THR A 73 14.40 13.16 -7.93
C THR A 73 14.66 11.91 -7.07
N ILE A 74 13.76 10.92 -7.13
CA ILE A 74 13.76 9.69 -6.31
C ILE A 74 14.96 8.76 -6.57
N GLY A 75 15.70 8.93 -7.67
CA GLY A 75 16.77 8.00 -8.04
C GLY A 75 18.06 8.14 -7.24
N ASP A 76 18.47 9.36 -6.91
CA ASP A 76 19.79 9.67 -6.34
C ASP A 76 19.66 10.17 -4.89
N LEU A 77 19.34 9.27 -3.96
CA LEU A 77 19.34 9.59 -2.53
C LEU A 77 20.76 9.52 -1.95
N SER A 78 21.09 10.45 -1.05
CA SER A 78 22.27 10.31 -0.20
C SER A 78 22.07 9.19 0.82
N ASP A 79 23.15 8.68 1.40
CA ASP A 79 23.07 7.61 2.41
C ASP A 79 22.33 8.05 3.67
N ALA A 80 22.42 9.33 4.01
CA ALA A 80 21.68 9.91 5.12
C ALA A 80 20.18 9.89 4.84
N ASP A 81 19.78 10.27 3.63
CA ASP A 81 18.37 10.26 3.21
C ASP A 81 17.84 8.83 3.07
N ALA A 82 18.64 7.90 2.55
CA ALA A 82 18.29 6.49 2.46
C ALA A 82 18.01 5.87 3.85
N LYS A 83 18.81 6.23 4.86
CA LYS A 83 18.59 5.80 6.25
C LYS A 83 17.33 6.43 6.84
N TYR A 84 17.10 7.72 6.58
CA TYR A 84 15.90 8.41 7.05
C TYR A 84 14.61 7.78 6.49
N VAL A 85 14.62 7.48 5.19
CA VAL A 85 13.53 6.76 4.52
C VAL A 85 13.34 5.37 5.12
N ALA A 86 14.43 4.63 5.36
CA ALA A 86 14.34 3.29 5.93
C ALA A 86 13.74 3.29 7.35
N ASP A 87 14.13 4.24 8.19
CA ASP A 87 13.57 4.44 9.52
C ASP A 87 12.06 4.76 9.47
N GLY A 88 11.66 5.67 8.59
CA GLY A 88 10.25 5.99 8.37
C GLY A 88 9.43 4.79 7.89
N MET A 89 9.97 4.00 6.95
CA MET A 89 9.30 2.80 6.45
C MET A 89 9.13 1.73 7.54
N LEU A 90 10.11 1.59 8.44
CA LEU A 90 9.99 0.67 9.57
C LEU A 90 8.87 1.10 10.53
N ALA A 91 8.77 2.40 10.82
CA ALA A 91 7.68 2.93 11.64
C ALA A 91 6.31 2.67 10.99
N MET A 92 6.21 2.83 9.67
CA MET A 92 4.98 2.52 8.92
C MET A 92 4.65 1.03 8.93
N MET A 93 5.65 0.16 8.83
CA MET A 93 5.47 -1.29 8.94
C MET A 93 4.98 -1.71 10.34
N TYR A 94 5.48 -1.05 11.40
CA TYR A 94 4.97 -1.26 12.75
C TYR A 94 3.49 -0.87 12.88
N LEU A 95 3.11 0.29 12.35
CA LEU A 95 1.70 0.73 12.34
C LEU A 95 0.82 -0.24 11.54
N TYR A 96 1.32 -0.76 10.43
CA TYR A 96 0.62 -1.75 9.62
C TYR A 96 0.36 -3.05 10.39
N PHE A 97 1.37 -3.61 11.06
CA PHE A 97 1.18 -4.81 11.87
C PHE A 97 0.19 -4.60 13.02
N ASN A 98 0.12 -3.40 13.58
CA ASN A 98 -0.88 -3.03 14.58
C ASN A 98 -2.32 -2.86 14.03
N GLY A 99 -2.56 -3.08 12.73
CA GLY A 99 -3.90 -3.07 12.15
C GLY A 99 -4.31 -1.73 11.53
N ASN A 100 -3.36 -0.89 11.11
CA ASN A 100 -3.67 0.30 10.31
C ASN A 100 -3.69 -0.02 8.80
N THR A 101 -4.44 0.76 8.01
CA THR A 101 -4.67 0.50 6.59
C THR A 101 -3.38 0.52 5.78
N THR A 102 -3.26 -0.40 4.81
CA THR A 102 -2.11 -0.52 3.89
C THR A 102 -1.78 0.80 3.19
N LEU A 103 -2.80 1.49 2.65
CA LEU A 103 -2.64 2.76 1.93
C LEU A 103 -2.07 3.90 2.80
N GLN A 104 -2.40 3.92 4.09
CA GLN A 104 -1.98 4.98 5.00
C GLN A 104 -0.64 4.69 5.68
N THR A 105 -0.11 3.47 5.51
CA THR A 105 1.11 2.99 6.19
C THR A 105 2.18 2.63 5.17
N VAL A 106 2.38 1.35 4.89
CA VAL A 106 3.46 0.80 4.04
C VAL A 106 3.41 1.36 2.62
N TRP A 107 2.20 1.52 2.07
CA TRP A 107 1.99 2.00 0.70
C TRP A 107 1.99 3.53 0.57
N SER A 108 2.10 4.26 1.69
CA SER A 108 2.26 5.72 1.67
C SER A 108 3.65 6.14 1.16
N CYS A 109 4.65 5.25 1.23
CA CYS A 109 5.99 5.51 0.75
C CYS A 109 6.04 5.50 -0.79
N LEU A 110 6.28 6.67 -1.39
CA LEU A 110 6.33 6.84 -2.85
C LEU A 110 7.36 5.92 -3.55
N LEU A 111 8.46 5.60 -2.86
CA LEU A 111 9.53 4.74 -3.40
C LEU A 111 9.03 3.31 -3.66
N CYS A 112 8.06 2.82 -2.89
CA CYS A 112 7.47 1.50 -3.07
C CYS A 112 6.71 1.36 -4.40
N HIS A 113 6.18 2.47 -4.93
CA HIS A 113 5.49 2.49 -6.23
C HIS A 113 6.48 2.39 -7.39
N HIS A 114 7.69 2.94 -7.22
CA HIS A 114 8.73 3.05 -8.23
C HIS A 114 10.07 2.44 -7.78
N LEU A 115 10.04 1.20 -7.28
CA LEU A 115 11.24 0.47 -6.82
C LEU A 115 12.34 0.36 -7.89
N ASP A 116 11.97 0.36 -9.16
CA ASP A 116 12.92 0.30 -10.27
C ASP A 116 13.73 1.60 -10.44
N ALA A 117 13.19 2.74 -10.01
CA ALA A 117 13.88 4.02 -10.07
C ALA A 117 14.91 4.19 -8.95
N VAL A 118 14.80 3.44 -7.84
CA VAL A 118 15.71 3.53 -6.69
C VAL A 118 17.10 2.98 -7.04
N ARG A 119 18.12 3.84 -7.06
CA ARG A 119 19.51 3.42 -7.40
C ARG A 119 20.29 2.90 -6.19
N HIS A 120 19.95 3.34 -4.99
CA HIS A 120 20.62 2.87 -3.77
C HIS A 120 20.28 1.41 -3.48
N ALA A 121 21.23 0.51 -3.74
CA ALA A 121 21.06 -0.94 -3.67
C ALA A 121 20.51 -1.43 -2.31
N GLY A 122 21.08 -0.95 -1.21
CA GLY A 122 20.64 -1.37 0.13
C GLY A 122 19.23 -0.92 0.48
N LEU A 123 18.82 0.26 -0.02
CA LEU A 123 17.47 0.79 0.20
C LEU A 123 16.46 0.05 -0.66
N LYS A 124 16.79 -0.19 -1.94
CA LYS A 124 15.95 -1.00 -2.83
C LYS A 124 15.70 -2.39 -2.26
N TYR A 125 16.73 -3.04 -1.70
CA TYR A 125 16.59 -4.32 -1.05
C TYR A 125 15.69 -4.25 0.20
N PHE A 126 15.94 -3.28 1.08
CA PHE A 126 15.13 -3.09 2.29
C PHE A 126 13.65 -2.83 1.98
N LEU A 127 13.34 -1.99 1.00
CA LEU A 127 11.96 -1.72 0.60
C LEU A 127 11.27 -2.96 0.02
N ASN A 128 11.96 -3.76 -0.80
CA ASN A 128 11.42 -5.04 -1.30
C ASN A 128 11.14 -6.02 -0.16
N LEU A 129 12.04 -6.09 0.82
CA LEU A 129 11.86 -6.92 2.01
C LEU A 129 10.65 -6.45 2.83
N ALA A 130 10.54 -5.15 3.11
CA ALA A 130 9.44 -4.59 3.89
C ALA A 130 8.07 -4.86 3.23
N LEU A 131 7.99 -4.74 1.90
CA LEU A 131 6.78 -5.11 1.15
C LEU A 131 6.49 -6.61 1.27
N ARG A 132 7.50 -7.47 1.11
CA ARG A 132 7.35 -8.92 1.28
C ARG A 132 6.86 -9.31 2.68
N CYS A 133 7.44 -8.72 3.73
CA CYS A 133 7.01 -8.96 5.11
C CYS A 133 5.56 -8.50 5.33
N SER A 134 5.19 -7.36 4.74
CA SER A 134 3.81 -6.85 4.80
C SER A 134 2.83 -7.74 4.04
N GLY A 135 3.23 -8.28 2.88
CA GLY A 135 2.45 -9.27 2.13
C GLY A 135 2.23 -10.56 2.92
N LEU A 136 3.28 -11.11 3.54
CA LEU A 136 3.15 -12.30 4.39
C LEU A 136 2.27 -12.04 5.61
N ALA A 137 2.40 -10.89 6.27
CA ALA A 137 1.53 -10.51 7.38
C ALA A 137 0.06 -10.44 6.93
N ARG A 138 -0.21 -9.93 5.73
CA ARG A 138 -1.55 -9.95 5.15
C ARG A 138 -2.05 -11.38 4.90
N ASP A 139 -1.22 -12.26 4.36
CA ASP A 139 -1.59 -13.65 4.12
C ASP A 139 -1.89 -14.40 5.42
N ILE A 140 -1.12 -14.12 6.49
CA ILE A 140 -1.42 -14.61 7.84
C ILE A 140 -2.78 -14.10 8.29
N MET A 141 -3.05 -12.80 8.14
CA MET A 141 -4.33 -12.21 8.51
C MET A 141 -5.48 -12.85 7.70
N LEU A 142 -5.34 -13.05 6.39
CA LEU A 142 -6.38 -13.67 5.56
C LEU A 142 -6.68 -15.12 5.93
N GLU A 143 -5.65 -15.89 6.30
CA GLU A 143 -5.81 -17.30 6.69
C GLU A 143 -6.28 -17.46 8.14
N SER A 144 -6.14 -16.38 8.92
CA SER A 144 -6.62 -16.29 10.29
C SER A 144 -8.10 -15.92 10.37
N ASP A 145 -8.74 -16.29 11.47
CA ASP A 145 -10.16 -16.00 11.73
C ASP A 145 -10.36 -14.56 12.26
N VAL A 146 -9.81 -13.58 11.51
CA VAL A 146 -9.94 -12.15 11.82
C VAL A 146 -11.11 -11.54 11.06
N ILE A 147 -11.81 -10.64 11.72
CA ILE A 147 -12.92 -9.91 11.09
C ILE A 147 -12.33 -8.72 10.31
N ALA A 148 -12.61 -8.67 9.01
CA ALA A 148 -12.16 -7.60 8.13
C ALA A 148 -12.65 -6.24 8.64
N ASP A 149 -11.77 -5.23 8.60
CA ASP A 149 -12.02 -3.84 9.02
C ASP A 149 -12.36 -3.63 10.53
N GLU A 150 -12.53 -4.71 11.30
CA GLU A 150 -12.62 -4.68 12.77
C GLU A 150 -11.27 -5.02 13.40
N ASP A 151 -10.74 -6.21 13.09
CA ASP A 151 -9.48 -6.69 13.61
C ASP A 151 -8.31 -6.22 12.74
N ALA A 152 -8.46 -6.26 11.41
CA ALA A 152 -7.40 -5.84 10.48
C ALA A 152 -7.95 -5.32 9.13
N PRO A 153 -7.31 -4.30 8.54
CA PRO A 153 -7.67 -3.79 7.22
C PRO A 153 -7.08 -4.69 6.13
N LEU A 154 -7.90 -5.60 5.61
CA LEU A 154 -7.50 -6.57 4.58
C LEU A 154 -7.52 -5.99 3.15
N ALA A 155 -8.20 -4.85 2.98
CA ALA A 155 -8.35 -4.18 1.71
C ALA A 155 -7.02 -3.56 1.23
N LEU A 156 -6.61 -3.92 0.01
CA LEU A 156 -5.40 -3.38 -0.63
C LEU A 156 -5.68 -2.09 -1.41
N LEU A 157 -6.90 -1.90 -1.92
CA LEU A 157 -7.28 -0.71 -2.70
C LEU A 157 -6.29 -0.40 -3.85
N GLY A 158 -5.81 -1.46 -4.53
CA GLY A 158 -4.83 -1.36 -5.62
C GLY A 158 -3.35 -1.37 -5.20
N ALA A 159 -3.05 -1.46 -3.91
CA ALA A 159 -1.68 -1.64 -3.42
C ALA A 159 -1.11 -3.01 -3.80
N ASP A 160 0.14 -3.02 -4.26
CA ASP A 160 0.87 -4.22 -4.63
C ASP A 160 1.94 -4.52 -3.56
N LEU A 161 1.62 -5.42 -2.63
CA LEU A 161 2.54 -5.85 -1.59
C LEU A 161 3.47 -6.97 -2.07
N GLU A 162 3.27 -7.50 -3.28
CA GLU A 162 4.16 -8.50 -3.83
C GLU A 162 5.44 -7.85 -4.38
N PRO A 163 6.62 -8.37 -4.06
CA PRO A 163 7.85 -7.84 -4.62
C PRO A 163 7.92 -8.17 -6.12
N LYS A 164 7.93 -7.13 -6.97
CA LYS A 164 7.99 -7.26 -8.44
C LYS A 164 9.18 -8.09 -8.92
N LYS A 165 10.32 -8.01 -8.22
CA LYS A 165 11.50 -8.89 -8.32
C LYS A 165 12.23 -8.84 -6.99
N LEU A 166 12.18 -9.91 -6.19
CA LEU A 166 13.21 -10.07 -5.16
C LEU A 166 14.52 -10.29 -5.91
N PRO A 167 15.54 -9.41 -5.82
CA PRO A 167 16.88 -9.83 -6.26
C PRO A 167 17.19 -11.14 -5.52
N ALA A 168 17.79 -12.10 -6.22
CA ALA A 168 18.17 -13.37 -5.62
C ALA A 168 19.19 -13.10 -4.51
N VAL A 169 18.69 -12.82 -3.31
CA VAL A 169 19.51 -12.60 -2.11
C VAL A 169 19.75 -13.95 -1.48
N THR A 170 20.39 -14.82 -2.25
CA THR A 170 21.09 -15.99 -1.71
C THR A 170 22.56 -15.67 -1.45
N ASP A 171 23.12 -14.63 -2.10
CA ASP A 171 24.60 -14.54 -2.19
C ASP A 171 25.21 -13.27 -1.56
N CYS A 172 24.43 -12.22 -1.27
CA CYS A 172 24.98 -10.96 -0.72
C CYS A 172 24.99 -10.92 0.82
N LEU A 173 23.98 -11.51 1.44
CA LEU A 173 23.85 -11.77 2.87
C LEU A 173 23.51 -13.25 3.02
N GLY A 174 24.49 -14.09 3.37
CA GLY A 174 24.26 -15.52 3.66
C GLY A 174 23.41 -15.79 4.91
N GLY A 175 22.56 -14.85 5.33
CA GLY A 175 21.65 -14.97 6.45
C GLY A 175 20.27 -14.51 6.02
N ARG A 176 19.32 -15.43 6.03
CA ARG A 176 17.90 -15.11 5.98
C ARG A 176 17.60 -14.13 7.13
N ILE A 177 16.78 -13.13 6.86
CA ILE A 177 16.43 -12.13 7.88
C ILE A 177 15.42 -12.78 8.81
N ALA A 178 15.72 -12.82 10.12
CA ALA A 178 14.94 -13.54 11.13
C ALA A 178 13.43 -13.23 11.06
N LEU A 179 13.04 -11.97 10.82
CA LEU A 179 11.64 -11.58 10.67
C LEU A 179 10.94 -12.27 9.48
N LEU A 180 11.63 -12.47 8.37
CA LEU A 180 11.05 -13.13 7.20
C LEU A 180 10.80 -14.62 7.51
N GLU A 181 11.76 -15.29 8.14
CA GLU A 181 11.62 -16.69 8.55
C GLU A 181 10.49 -16.86 9.57
N GLU A 182 10.43 -15.99 10.59
CA GLU A 182 9.37 -16.00 11.60
C GLU A 182 7.98 -15.85 10.96
N LEU A 183 7.83 -14.95 9.99
CA LEU A 183 6.55 -14.76 9.27
C LEU A 183 6.19 -15.96 8.40
N GLU A 184 7.17 -16.56 7.70
CA GLU A 184 6.94 -17.77 6.90
C GLU A 184 6.54 -18.97 7.78
N GLU A 185 7.21 -19.15 8.93
CA GLU A 185 6.86 -20.18 9.92
C GLU A 185 5.47 -19.96 10.52
N MET A 186 5.12 -18.71 10.87
CA MET A 186 3.79 -18.38 11.38
C MET A 186 2.70 -18.65 10.32
N LEU A 187 2.94 -18.31 9.06
CA LEU A 187 1.99 -18.59 7.97
C LEU A 187 1.75 -20.09 7.79
N GLU A 188 2.81 -20.89 7.80
CA GLU A 188 2.70 -22.36 7.71
C GLU A 188 1.96 -22.95 8.92
N CYS A 189 2.17 -22.40 10.12
CA CYS A 189 1.45 -22.79 11.32
C CYS A 189 -0.06 -22.51 11.21
N VAL A 190 -0.45 -21.33 10.71
CA VAL A 190 -1.86 -20.93 10.55
C VAL A 190 -2.57 -21.79 9.50
N LYS A 191 -1.92 -22.06 8.37
CA LYS A 191 -2.45 -22.93 7.29
C LYS A 191 -2.72 -24.37 7.77
N ASN A 192 -1.84 -24.90 8.62
CA ASN A 192 -1.96 -26.27 9.11
C ASN A 192 -2.87 -26.41 10.35
N SER A 193 -3.26 -25.30 10.99
CA SER A 193 -4.09 -25.33 12.19
C SER A 193 -5.57 -25.56 11.87
N LYS A 194 -6.16 -26.58 12.51
CA LYS A 194 -7.61 -26.87 12.44
C LYS A 194 -8.44 -26.18 13.53
N ASN A 195 -7.81 -25.45 14.45
CA ASN A 195 -8.47 -24.85 15.61
C ASN A 195 -8.58 -23.33 15.44
N GLU A 196 -9.81 -22.82 15.33
CA GLU A 196 -10.12 -21.40 15.10
C GLU A 196 -9.54 -20.49 16.19
N GLY A 197 -9.60 -20.90 17.47
CA GLY A 197 -9.02 -20.11 18.57
C GLY A 197 -7.50 -19.99 18.51
N CYS A 198 -6.81 -20.96 17.91
CA CYS A 198 -5.36 -20.91 17.71
C CYS A 198 -5.00 -19.88 16.62
N LYS A 199 -5.81 -19.77 15.56
CA LYS A 199 -5.57 -18.83 14.45
C LYS A 199 -5.59 -17.37 14.90
N LYS A 200 -6.53 -17.00 15.78
CA LYS A 200 -6.60 -15.62 16.33
C LYS A 200 -5.39 -15.29 17.21
N THR A 201 -4.92 -16.24 18.03
CA THR A 201 -3.73 -16.03 18.86
C THR A 201 -2.44 -15.82 18.07
N VAL A 202 -2.33 -16.37 16.86
CA VAL A 202 -1.15 -16.16 16.01
C VAL A 202 -1.07 -14.72 15.50
N VAL A 203 -2.20 -14.07 15.22
CA VAL A 203 -2.21 -12.65 14.81
C VAL A 203 -1.76 -11.75 15.96
N ASP A 204 -2.23 -12.00 17.19
CA ASP A 204 -1.78 -11.27 18.37
C ASP A 204 -0.29 -11.51 18.66
N GLU A 205 0.20 -12.72 18.38
CA GLU A 205 1.62 -13.04 18.47
C GLU A 205 2.44 -12.33 17.39
N MET A 206 1.96 -12.30 16.16
CA MET A 206 2.57 -11.55 15.06
C MET A 206 2.62 -10.06 15.38
N ARG A 207 1.60 -9.47 16.01
CA ARG A 207 1.63 -8.07 16.47
C ARG A 207 2.71 -7.81 17.50
N ARG A 208 2.77 -8.69 18.50
CA ARG A 208 3.72 -8.61 19.61
C ARG A 208 5.16 -8.79 19.13
N LYS A 209 5.39 -9.83 18.32
CA LYS A 209 6.68 -10.17 17.73
C LYS A 209 7.08 -9.19 16.64
N GLY A 210 6.14 -8.73 15.81
CA GLY A 210 6.37 -7.68 14.83
C GLY A 210 7.02 -6.47 15.49
N GLY A 211 6.51 -6.01 16.64
CA GLY A 211 7.15 -4.94 17.40
C GLY A 211 8.59 -5.21 17.84
N SER A 212 8.89 -6.39 18.39
CA SER A 212 10.24 -6.74 18.88
C SER A 212 11.22 -7.10 17.75
N SER A 213 10.78 -7.93 16.81
CA SER A 213 11.58 -8.42 15.68
C SER A 213 11.86 -7.31 14.67
N LEU A 214 11.01 -6.26 14.57
CA LEU A 214 11.32 -5.04 13.81
C LEU A 214 12.50 -4.26 14.41
N ILE A 215 12.59 -4.21 15.74
CA ILE A 215 13.74 -3.61 16.45
C ILE A 215 15.00 -4.42 16.19
N ASP A 216 14.89 -5.74 16.19
CA ASP A 216 16.01 -6.63 15.85
C ASP A 216 16.38 -6.57 14.35
N CYS A 217 15.45 -6.15 13.48
CA CYS A 217 15.72 -5.89 12.05
C CYS A 217 16.42 -4.54 11.78
N LEU A 218 16.30 -3.54 12.66
CA LEU A 218 16.99 -2.25 12.51
C LEU A 218 18.52 -2.39 12.47
N MET A 219 19.05 -3.26 13.34
CA MET A 219 20.49 -3.51 13.47
C MET A 219 21.11 -4.10 12.18
N PRO A 220 20.56 -5.19 11.60
CA PRO A 220 20.97 -5.69 10.29
C PRO A 220 20.76 -4.68 9.17
N VAL A 221 19.69 -3.87 9.16
CA VAL A 221 19.43 -2.89 8.08
C VAL A 221 20.48 -1.78 8.07
N LEU A 222 20.89 -1.27 9.23
CA LEU A 222 22.01 -0.34 9.36
C LEU A 222 23.33 -0.95 8.85
N ILE A 223 23.57 -2.24 9.16
CA ILE A 223 24.73 -3.00 8.68
C ILE A 223 24.62 -3.26 7.16
N ILE A 224 23.44 -3.59 6.63
CA ILE A 224 23.19 -3.83 5.19
C ILE A 224 23.43 -2.54 4.41
N MET A 225 22.92 -1.41 4.91
CA MET A 225 23.11 -0.10 4.26
C MET A 225 24.55 0.39 4.33
N THR A 226 25.33 0.02 5.34
CA THR A 226 26.77 0.38 5.41
C THR A 226 27.67 -0.61 4.68
N CYS A 227 27.39 -1.93 4.74
CA CYS A 227 28.19 -2.97 4.11
C CYS A 227 27.96 -3.15 2.61
N LEU A 228 26.79 -2.75 2.07
CA LEU A 228 26.53 -2.83 0.62
C LEU A 228 27.17 -1.68 -0.17
N GLN A 229 27.62 -0.61 0.49
CA GLN A 229 28.34 0.49 -0.18
C GLN A 229 29.79 0.13 -0.53
N ASP A 230 30.42 -0.74 0.26
CA ASP A 230 31.82 -1.13 0.10
C ASP A 230 32.03 -2.31 -0.87
N ARG A 231 30.96 -2.87 -1.45
CA ARG A 231 31.09 -4.00 -2.37
C ARG A 231 31.12 -3.54 -3.83
N PRO A 232 32.13 -3.97 -4.63
CA PRO A 232 32.20 -3.65 -6.04
C PRO A 232 30.98 -4.21 -6.80
N ALA A 233 30.53 -3.46 -7.81
CA ALA A 233 29.32 -3.60 -8.63
C ALA A 233 29.08 -4.96 -9.36
N LYS A 234 29.73 -6.05 -8.95
CA LYS A 234 29.61 -7.38 -9.56
C LYS A 234 28.34 -8.16 -9.17
N TYR A 235 27.59 -7.72 -8.17
CA TYR A 235 26.42 -8.47 -7.63
C TYR A 235 25.07 -7.74 -7.80
N LEU A 236 25.03 -6.68 -8.60
CA LEU A 236 23.84 -5.82 -8.81
C LEU A 236 23.19 -6.00 -10.20
N ARG A 237 23.27 -7.20 -10.79
CA ARG A 237 22.55 -7.54 -12.03
C ARG A 237 21.42 -8.51 -11.76
#